data_AF-A0A3P7PZ90-F1
#
_entry.id   AF-A0A3P7PZ90-F1
#
_cell.length_a   1.000
_cell.length_b   1.000
_cell.length_c   1.000
_cell.angle_alpha   90.00
_cell.angle_beta   90.00
_cell.angle_gamma   90.00
#
_symmetry.space_group_name_H-M   'P 1'
#
loop_
_entity.id
_entity.type
_entity.pdbx_description
1 polymer ?
#
loop_
_entity_poly.entity_id
_entity_poly.type
_entity_poly.pdbx_seq_one_letter_code
_entity_poly.pdbx_strand_id
1 'polypeptide(L)'
;MFTKDGSLILQRRSATKVTFPLLWTNSCCSHPLWNEYEMCEENDSVGIRRAAQRKLEHELGIKALPLDRMKVMGRYIYKADSDGNWGEYELDYAIIILDFDPVAITPNPEEIEQISIVNQSKLRKMVQGT
;
A
#
# COMPACT_ATOMS: atom_id res chain seq x y z
N MET A 1 -6.23 0.13 -2.83
CA MET A 1 -7.48 0.79 -2.39
C MET A 1 -8.20 1.34 -3.61
N PHE A 2 -9.49 1.06 -3.74
CA PHE A 2 -10.31 1.51 -4.87
C PHE A 2 -11.37 2.49 -4.40
N THR A 3 -11.62 3.52 -5.21
CA THR A 3 -12.75 4.41 -5.02
C THR A 3 -14.05 3.74 -5.46
N LYS A 4 -15.19 4.37 -5.14
CA LYS A 4 -16.53 3.86 -5.47
C LYS A 4 -16.76 3.64 -6.98
N ASP A 5 -16.05 4.35 -7.84
CA ASP A 5 -16.16 4.20 -9.30
C ASP A 5 -15.22 3.13 -9.89
N GLY A 6 -14.46 2.44 -9.03
CA GLY A 6 -13.49 1.41 -9.44
C GLY A 6 -12.10 1.96 -9.77
N SER A 7 -11.83 3.26 -9.63
CA SER A 7 -10.49 3.82 -9.81
C SER A 7 -9.55 3.44 -8.67
N LEU A 8 -8.30 3.09 -9.00
CA LEU A 8 -7.24 2.74 -8.05
C LEU A 8 -6.55 4.00 -7.53
N ILE A 9 -6.32 4.05 -6.22
CA ILE A 9 -5.49 5.08 -5.58
C ILE A 9 -4.04 4.61 -5.60
N LEU A 10 -3.17 5.38 -6.24
CA LEU A 10 -1.73 5.17 -6.31
C LEU A 10 -0.99 6.21 -5.47
N GLN A 11 0.17 5.83 -4.96
CA GLN A 11 1.12 6.78 -4.39
C GLN A 11 2.38 6.84 -5.26
N ARG A 12 3.00 8.01 -5.28
CA ARG A 12 4.39 8.20 -5.67
C ARG A 12 5.21 8.31 -4.39
N ARG A 13 6.18 7.42 -4.23
CA ARG A 13 7.07 7.39 -3.07
C ARG A 13 7.84 8.71 -2.95
N SER A 14 8.06 9.21 -1.74
CA SER A 14 8.91 10.39 -1.51
C SER A 14 10.34 10.17 -1.99
N ALA A 15 11.08 11.26 -2.19
CA ALA A 15 12.50 11.20 -2.50
C ALA A 15 13.35 10.65 -1.34
N THR A 16 12.83 10.65 -0.12
CA THR A 16 13.52 10.24 1.11
C THR A 16 13.40 8.75 1.41
N LYS A 17 12.60 7.98 0.64
CA LYS A 17 12.53 6.52 0.78
C LYS A 17 13.87 5.86 0.42
N VAL A 18 14.31 4.91 1.24
CA VAL A 18 15.54 4.14 1.00
C VAL A 18 15.41 3.28 -0.26
N THR A 19 14.34 2.49 -0.38
CA THR A 19 14.06 1.67 -1.58
C THR A 19 13.11 2.41 -2.52
N PHE A 20 13.39 2.33 -3.82
CA PHE A 20 12.50 2.82 -4.89
C PHE A 20 11.99 4.27 -4.73
N PRO A 21 12.85 5.27 -4.41
CA PRO A 21 12.40 6.65 -4.27
C PRO A 21 11.77 7.16 -5.57
N LEU A 22 10.76 8.03 -5.46
CA LEU A 22 10.05 8.68 -6.58
C LEU A 22 9.30 7.75 -7.56
N LEU A 23 9.28 6.44 -7.34
CA LEU A 23 8.49 5.50 -8.14
C LEU A 23 7.01 5.55 -7.78
N TRP A 24 6.17 5.35 -8.80
CA TRP A 24 4.74 5.11 -8.63
C TRP A 24 4.50 3.66 -8.18
N THR A 25 3.66 3.47 -7.18
CA THR A 25 3.25 2.16 -6.67
C THR A 25 1.76 2.18 -6.29
N ASN A 26 1.23 1.02 -5.90
CA ASN A 26 -0.08 0.84 -5.27
C ASN A 26 -0.28 1.74 -4.02
N SER A 27 -1.46 1.68 -3.41
CA SER A 27 -1.88 2.66 -2.40
C SER A 27 -0.97 2.74 -1.17
N CYS A 28 -0.47 1.61 -0.65
CA CYS A 28 0.42 1.54 0.51
C CYS A 28 1.10 0.15 0.51
N CYS A 29 2.39 0.11 0.84
CA CYS A 29 3.20 -1.11 0.99
C CYS A 29 4.09 -0.97 2.22
N SER A 30 4.12 -2.01 3.06
CA SER A 30 4.96 -2.03 4.25
C SER A 30 4.96 -3.43 4.88
N HIS A 31 5.50 -3.52 6.09
CA HIS A 31 5.70 -4.77 6.80
C HIS A 31 4.90 -4.82 8.10
N PRO A 32 4.40 -6.01 8.50
CA PRO A 32 4.07 -6.24 9.90
C PRO A 32 5.34 -6.14 10.75
N LEU A 33 5.20 -5.56 11.92
CA LEU A 33 6.24 -5.53 12.94
C LEU A 33 6.30 -6.88 13.66
N TRP A 34 7.49 -7.25 14.11
CA TRP A 34 7.69 -8.43 14.94
C TRP A 34 7.22 -8.16 16.38
N ASN A 35 5.91 -8.26 16.61
CA ASN A 35 5.28 -8.18 17.93
C ASN A 35 4.00 -9.02 17.99
N GLU A 36 3.50 -9.32 19.19
CA GLU A 36 2.31 -10.16 19.37
C GLU A 36 1.05 -9.62 18.69
N TYR A 37 0.94 -8.29 18.56
CA TYR A 37 -0.23 -7.64 17.97
C TYR A 37 -0.31 -7.83 16.44
N GLU A 38 0.82 -7.79 15.74
CA GLU A 38 0.93 -7.85 14.27
C GLU A 38 1.38 -9.22 13.73
N MET A 39 1.88 -10.11 14.60
CA MET A 39 2.23 -11.49 14.23
C MET A 39 1.07 -12.49 14.40
N CYS A 40 -0.11 -12.03 14.82
CA CYS A 40 -1.29 -12.88 14.96
C CYS A 40 -1.84 -13.30 13.58
N GLU A 41 -1.78 -14.61 13.29
CA GLU A 41 -2.27 -15.18 12.02
C GLU A 41 -3.75 -15.57 12.04
N GLU A 42 -4.38 -15.56 13.21
CA GLU A 42 -5.79 -15.89 13.38
C GLU A 42 -6.71 -14.89 12.65
N ASN A 43 -7.97 -15.29 12.46
CA ASN A 43 -9.02 -14.43 11.93
C ASN A 43 -8.64 -13.76 10.60
N ASP A 44 -8.29 -14.55 9.59
CA ASP A 44 -7.97 -14.07 8.25
C ASP A 44 -6.80 -13.05 8.26
N SER A 45 -5.66 -13.49 8.81
CA SER A 45 -4.41 -12.71 8.88
C SER A 45 -4.60 -11.34 9.56
N VAL A 46 -5.25 -11.32 10.74
CA VAL A 46 -5.58 -10.08 11.45
C VAL A 46 -4.35 -9.21 11.74
N GLY A 47 -3.18 -9.82 12.00
CA GLY A 47 -1.93 -9.12 12.23
C GLY A 47 -1.48 -8.28 11.03
N ILE A 48 -1.60 -8.83 9.82
CA ILE A 48 -1.31 -8.12 8.56
C ILE A 48 -2.29 -6.95 8.37
N ARG A 49 -3.58 -7.15 8.66
CA ARG A 49 -4.58 -6.07 8.58
C ARG A 49 -4.30 -4.95 9.59
N ARG A 50 -3.83 -5.28 10.79
CA ARG A 50 -3.39 -4.28 11.80
C ARG A 50 -2.15 -3.51 11.34
N ALA A 51 -1.17 -4.18 10.76
CA ALA A 51 0.00 -3.53 10.17
C ALA A 51 -0.40 -2.56 9.05
N ALA A 52 -1.32 -2.99 8.17
CA ALA A 52 -1.89 -2.14 7.12
C ALA A 52 -2.63 -0.93 7.72
N GLN A 53 -3.47 -1.11 8.74
CA GLN A 53 -4.15 0.00 9.42
C GLN A 53 -3.16 1.04 9.95
N ARG A 54 -2.12 0.61 10.68
CA ARG A 54 -1.06 1.48 11.21
C ARG A 54 -0.36 2.24 10.09
N LYS A 55 -0.05 1.58 8.98
CA LYS A 55 0.69 2.20 7.87
C LYS A 55 -0.18 3.10 7.00
N LEU A 56 -1.47 2.82 6.85
CA LEU A 56 -2.43 3.75 6.25
C LEU A 56 -2.57 5.04 7.07
N GLU A 57 -2.57 4.94 8.40
CA GLU A 57 -2.56 6.12 9.26
C GLU A 57 -1.24 6.90 9.11
N HIS A 58 -0.10 6.22 9.14
CA HIS A 58 1.21 6.85 9.06
C HIS A 58 1.51 7.49 7.69
N GLU A 59 1.25 6.77 6.58
CA GLU A 59 1.63 7.24 5.23
C GLU A 59 0.54 8.11 4.60
N LEU A 60 -0.74 7.77 4.76
CA LEU A 60 -1.87 8.40 4.08
C LEU A 60 -2.77 9.23 5.01
N GLY A 61 -2.50 9.28 6.31
CA GLY A 61 -3.29 10.04 7.28
C GLY A 61 -4.66 9.43 7.59
N ILE A 62 -4.90 8.18 7.20
CA ILE A 62 -6.21 7.52 7.31
C ILE A 62 -6.37 6.92 8.70
N LYS A 63 -7.08 7.62 9.58
CA LYS A 63 -7.27 7.20 10.97
C LYS A 63 -8.33 6.09 11.09
N ALA A 64 -8.00 5.05 11.86
CA ALA A 64 -8.95 4.03 12.33
C ALA A 64 -9.80 3.36 11.24
N LEU A 65 -9.25 3.06 10.06
CA LEU A 65 -9.97 2.29 9.04
C LEU A 65 -10.35 0.91 9.60
N PRO A 66 -11.64 0.53 9.63
CA PRO A 66 -12.06 -0.76 10.20
C PRO A 66 -11.38 -1.95 9.51
N LEU A 67 -10.90 -2.92 10.30
CA LEU A 67 -10.12 -4.05 9.78
C LEU A 67 -10.96 -4.97 8.86
N ASP A 68 -12.27 -5.04 9.06
CA ASP A 68 -13.21 -5.79 8.22
C ASP A 68 -13.38 -5.18 6.82
N ARG A 69 -12.97 -3.92 6.60
CA ARG A 69 -12.86 -3.33 5.25
C ARG A 69 -11.61 -3.75 4.50
N MET A 70 -10.67 -4.44 5.14
CA MET A 70 -9.40 -4.88 4.56
C MET A 70 -9.49 -6.36 4.20
N LYS A 71 -9.77 -6.66 2.93
CA LYS A 71 -9.87 -8.06 2.47
C LYS A 71 -8.51 -8.57 2.00
N VAL A 72 -8.00 -9.60 2.66
CA VAL A 72 -6.79 -10.30 2.20
C VAL A 72 -7.17 -11.21 1.02
N MET A 73 -6.58 -10.96 -0.15
CA MET A 73 -6.93 -11.66 -1.39
C MET A 73 -5.99 -12.81 -1.74
N GLY A 74 -4.77 -12.80 -1.20
CA GLY A 74 -3.75 -13.80 -1.50
C GLY A 74 -2.36 -13.33 -1.11
N ARG A 75 -1.37 -14.17 -1.44
CA ARG A 75 0.04 -13.90 -1.15
C ARG A 75 0.91 -14.26 -2.35
N TYR A 76 2.00 -13.55 -2.54
CA TYR A 76 2.99 -13.86 -3.56
C TYR A 76 4.40 -13.63 -3.03
N ILE A 77 5.34 -14.43 -3.52
CA ILE A 77 6.76 -14.23 -3.23
C ILE A 77 7.41 -13.49 -4.40
N TYR A 78 8.19 -12.46 -4.12
CA TYR A 78 8.92 -11.72 -5.14
C TYR A 78 10.26 -11.22 -4.60
N LYS A 79 11.17 -10.93 -5.52
CA LYS A 79 12.45 -10.28 -5.24
C LYS A 79 12.66 -9.14 -6.23
N ALA A 80 13.10 -7.98 -5.75
CA ALA A 80 13.36 -6.82 -6.57
C ALA A 80 14.63 -6.09 -6.10
N ASP A 81 15.48 -5.70 -7.04
CA ASP A 81 16.63 -4.85 -6.78
C ASP A 81 16.23 -3.37 -6.94
N SER A 82 16.66 -2.50 -6.02
CA SER A 82 16.42 -1.06 -6.10
C SER A 82 17.58 -0.32 -6.77
N ASP A 83 18.82 -0.55 -6.30
CA ASP A 83 20.01 0.19 -6.76
C ASP A 83 21.33 -0.60 -6.65
N GLY A 84 21.26 -1.93 -6.50
CA GLY A 84 22.41 -2.81 -6.25
C GLY A 84 22.90 -2.87 -4.80
N ASN A 85 22.51 -1.94 -3.93
CA ASN A 85 22.78 -1.99 -2.49
C ASN A 85 21.53 -2.32 -1.67
N TRP A 86 20.37 -1.83 -2.12
CA TRP A 86 19.08 -2.02 -1.50
C TRP A 86 18.12 -2.79 -2.41
N GLY A 87 17.18 -3.51 -1.80
CA GLY A 87 16.17 -4.27 -2.53
C GLY A 87 15.14 -4.88 -1.59
N GLU A 88 14.20 -5.62 -2.16
CA GLU A 88 13.12 -6.32 -1.47
C GLU A 88 13.21 -7.83 -1.75
N TYR A 89 12.84 -8.64 -0.77
CA TYR A 89 12.57 -10.07 -0.93
C TYR A 89 11.49 -10.49 0.07
N GLU A 90 10.25 -10.60 -0.41
CA GLU A 90 9.08 -10.61 0.46
C GLU A 90 8.10 -11.72 0.08
N LEU A 91 7.46 -12.31 1.10
CA LEU A 91 6.16 -12.95 0.97
C LEU A 91 5.09 -11.89 1.26
N ASP A 92 4.60 -11.27 0.19
CA ASP A 92 3.72 -10.11 0.26
C ASP A 92 2.25 -10.53 0.35
N TYR A 93 1.46 -9.76 1.10
CA TYR A 93 0.03 -9.99 1.32
C TYR A 93 -0.80 -8.94 0.56
N ALA A 94 -1.55 -9.39 -0.43
CA ALA A 94 -2.40 -8.50 -1.22
C ALA A 94 -3.70 -8.14 -0.47
N ILE A 95 -3.82 -6.90 -0.03
CA ILE A 95 -5.01 -6.38 0.66
C ILE A 95 -5.81 -5.46 -0.26
N ILE A 96 -7.12 -5.72 -0.36
CA ILE A 96 -8.07 -4.90 -1.11
C ILE A 96 -9.02 -4.18 -0.15
N ILE A 97 -9.18 -2.88 -0.38
CA ILE A 97 -10.18 -2.00 0.24
C ILE A 97 -10.98 -1.39 -0.92
N LEU A 98 -12.30 -1.56 -0.88
CA LEU A 98 -13.25 -1.04 -1.87
C LEU A 98 -14.00 0.18 -1.32
N ASP A 99 -14.61 0.97 -2.21
CA ASP A 99 -15.45 2.12 -1.89
C ASP A 99 -14.78 3.12 -0.93
N PHE A 100 -13.50 3.40 -1.18
CA PHE A 100 -12.73 4.35 -0.38
C PHE A 100 -12.93 5.78 -0.91
N ASP A 101 -13.19 6.72 0.00
CA ASP A 101 -13.28 8.14 -0.35
C ASP A 101 -11.89 8.79 -0.26
N PRO A 102 -11.27 9.19 -1.39
CA PRO A 102 -9.94 9.76 -1.40
C PRO A 102 -9.86 11.14 -0.72
N VAL A 103 -10.99 11.81 -0.44
CA VAL A 103 -11.02 13.08 0.32
C VAL A 103 -10.46 12.90 1.74
N ALA A 104 -10.51 11.69 2.29
CA ALA A 104 -9.97 11.38 3.62
C ALA A 104 -8.44 11.28 3.66
N ILE A 105 -7.74 11.35 2.52
CA ILE A 105 -6.29 11.16 2.44
C ILE A 105 -5.57 12.46 2.78
N THR A 106 -4.67 12.40 3.76
CA THR A 106 -3.74 13.48 4.12
C THR A 106 -2.33 12.86 4.18
N PRO A 107 -1.59 12.84 3.06
CA PRO A 107 -0.35 12.08 2.96
C PRO A 107 0.77 12.70 3.81
N ASN A 108 1.61 11.85 4.40
CA ASN A 108 2.85 12.29 5.03
C ASN A 108 3.89 12.60 3.91
N PRO A 109 4.37 13.85 3.78
CA PRO A 109 5.34 14.22 2.73
C PRO A 109 6.70 13.51 2.85
N GLU A 110 7.05 12.99 4.03
CA GLU A 110 8.27 12.18 4.20
C GLU A 110 8.14 10.78 3.59
N GLU A 111 6.90 10.32 3.35
CA GLU A 111 6.61 8.98 2.82
C GLU A 111 6.11 9.03 1.36
N ILE A 112 5.33 10.06 1.02
CA ILE A 112 4.60 10.18 -0.24
C ILE A 112 4.85 11.56 -0.87
N GLU A 113 5.34 11.56 -2.11
CA GLU A 113 5.50 12.75 -2.95
C GLU A 113 4.15 13.19 -3.55
N GLN A 114 3.35 12.23 -4.03
CA GLN A 114 2.15 12.52 -4.79
C GLN A 114 1.13 11.39 -4.72
N ILE A 115 -0.16 11.71 -4.78
CA ILE A 115 -1.25 10.75 -4.95
C ILE A 115 -1.85 10.87 -6.36
N SER A 116 -2.25 9.74 -6.96
CA SER A 116 -3.02 9.73 -8.20
C SER A 116 -4.17 8.74 -8.13
N ILE A 117 -5.35 9.16 -8.60
CA ILE A 117 -6.50 8.28 -8.77
C ILE A 117 -6.58 7.92 -10.26
N VAL A 118 -6.52 6.63 -10.56
CA VAL A 118 -6.41 6.14 -11.94
C VAL A 118 -7.44 5.06 -12.23
N ASN A 119 -8.16 5.20 -13.34
CA ASN A 119 -9.00 4.12 -13.85
C ASN A 119 -8.14 3.04 -14.51
N GLN A 120 -8.76 1.91 -14.86
CA GLN A 120 -8.08 0.77 -15.46
C GLN A 120 -7.33 1.12 -16.77
N SER A 121 -7.91 1.98 -17.61
CA SER A 121 -7.30 2.40 -18.88
C SER A 121 -6.01 3.18 -18.64
N LYS A 122 -6.03 4.16 -17.74
CA LYS A 122 -4.87 4.96 -17.36
C LYS A 122 -3.81 4.10 -16.68
N LEU A 123 -4.21 3.21 -15.77
CA LEU A 123 -3.28 2.28 -15.12
C LEU A 123 -2.54 1.40 -16.14
N ARG A 124 -3.26 0.86 -17.15
CA ARG A 124 -2.64 0.06 -18.21
C ARG A 124 -1.56 0.86 -18.97
N LYS A 125 -1.85 2.11 -19.33
CA LYS A 125 -0.86 2.99 -20.01
C LYS A 125 0.38 3.23 -19.14
N MET A 126 0.18 3.51 -17.85
CA MET A 126 1.28 3.71 -16.89
C MET A 126 2.19 2.48 -16.78
N VAL A 127 1.61 1.28 -16.72
CA VAL A 127 2.39 0.02 -16.64
C VAL A 127 3.11 -0.30 -17.95
N GLN A 128 2.51 0.06 -19.09
CA GLN A 128 3.12 -0.14 -20.41
C GLN A 128 4.25 0.86 -20.72
N GLY A 129 4.38 1.94 -19.94
CA GLY A 129 5.33 3.02 -20.20
C GLY A 129 4.97 3.87 -21.42
N THR A 130 3.67 3.95 -21.78
CA THR A 130 3.14 4.67 -22.95
C THR A 130 2.25 5.85 -22.58
#